data_AF-A0A946HLT5-F1
#
_entry.id   AF-A0A946HLT5-F1
#
_cell.length_a   1.000
_cell.length_b   1.000
_cell.length_c   1.000
_cell.angle_alpha   90.00
_cell.angle_beta   90.00
_cell.angle_gamma   90.00
#
_symmetry.space_group_name_H-M   'P 1'
#
loop_
_entity.id
_entity.type
_entity.pdbx_description
1 polymer ?
#
loop_
_entity_poly.entity_id
_entity_poly.type
_entity_poly.pdbx_seq_one_letter_code
_entity_poly.pdbx_strand_id
1 'polypeptide(L)' 'MSRTTIADPSLIPDIEAFEERVAIHIHEGGIPAEEAKDLAAQAQGFRSQAHYWAWLNAYVDRKRLG' A
#
# COMPACT_ATOMS: atom_id res chain seq x y z
N MET A 1 15.74 -11.47 16.12
CA MET A 1 15.75 -10.01 15.87
C MET A 1 14.40 -9.62 15.26
N SER A 2 13.54 -9.02 16.06
CA SER A 2 12.17 -8.67 15.70
C SER A 2 12.20 -7.48 14.75
N ARG A 3 11.78 -7.67 13.50
CA ARG A 3 11.52 -6.56 12.57
C ARG A 3 10.21 -5.91 13.01
N THR A 4 10.28 -4.97 13.92
CA THR A 4 9.19 -4.02 14.11
C THR A 4 9.21 -3.14 12.89
N THR A 5 8.38 -3.46 11.89
CA THR A 5 8.09 -2.60 10.75
C THR A 5 7.30 -1.39 11.26
N ILE A 6 7.98 -0.50 11.99
CA ILE A 6 7.48 0.85 12.20
C ILE A 6 7.67 1.50 10.85
N ALA A 7 6.62 1.44 10.05
CA ALA A 7 6.68 2.06 8.76
C ALA A 7 6.87 3.57 8.92
N ASP A 8 7.68 4.13 8.03
CA ASP A 8 8.09 5.53 8.10
C ASP A 8 6.84 6.42 8.04
N PRO A 9 6.58 7.29 9.04
CA PRO A 9 5.45 8.21 9.02
C PRO A 9 5.53 9.26 7.90
N SER A 10 6.67 9.40 7.21
CA SER A 10 6.79 10.20 5.98
C SER A 10 6.27 9.48 4.73
N LEU A 11 6.03 8.17 4.79
CA LEU A 11 5.39 7.37 3.75
C LEU A 11 3.87 7.38 3.92
N ILE A 12 3.24 8.57 3.93
CA ILE A 12 1.77 8.61 3.73
C ILE A 12 1.52 8.10 2.31
N PRO A 13 0.84 6.95 2.13
CA PRO A 13 0.58 6.42 0.81
C PRO A 13 -0.35 7.35 0.03
N ASP A 14 -0.10 7.45 -1.26
CA ASP A 14 -0.98 8.13 -2.20
C ASP A 14 -2.07 7.15 -2.64
N ILE A 15 -3.25 7.25 -2.03
CA ILE A 15 -4.33 6.28 -2.27
C ILE A 15 -4.84 6.37 -3.71
N GLU A 16 -4.94 7.58 -4.27
CA GLU A 16 -5.41 7.78 -5.65
C GLU A 16 -4.41 7.17 -6.64
N ALA A 17 -3.12 7.45 -6.48
CA ALA A 17 -2.08 6.87 -7.33
C ALA A 17 -1.98 5.34 -7.19
N PHE A 18 -2.32 4.78 -6.02
CA PHE A 18 -2.42 3.32 -5.83
C PHE A 18 -3.58 2.75 -6.66
N GLU A 19 -4.79 3.30 -6.51
CA GLU A 19 -6.00 2.83 -7.19
C GLU A 19 -5.92 2.98 -8.71
N GLU A 20 -5.39 4.12 -9.19
CA GLU A 20 -5.15 4.36 -10.62
C GLU A 20 -4.20 3.31 -11.20
N ARG A 21 -3.09 3.02 -10.52
CA ARG A 21 -2.15 1.99 -10.97
C ARG A 21 -2.78 0.61 -11.00
N VAL A 22 -3.59 0.27 -10.01
CA VAL A 22 -4.31 -1.02 -9.99
C VAL A 22 -5.23 -1.11 -11.20
N ALA A 23 -6.00 -0.07 -11.49
CA ALA A 23 -6.89 -0.02 -12.65
C ALA A 23 -6.11 -0.17 -13.97
N ILE A 24 -4.99 0.55 -14.13
CA ILE A 24 -4.13 0.44 -15.32
C ILE A 24 -3.59 -0.98 -15.49
N HIS A 25 -3.06 -1.60 -14.43
CA HIS A 25 -2.51 -2.96 -14.54
C HIS A 25 -3.58 -4.01 -14.89
N ILE A 26 -4.80 -3.86 -14.36
CA ILE A 26 -5.90 -4.77 -14.68
C ILE A 26 -6.38 -4.56 -16.13
N HIS A 27 -6.57 -3.31 -16.56
CA HIS A 27 -7.16 -2.99 -17.86
C HIS A 27 -6.16 -3.10 -19.02
N GLU A 28 -4.92 -2.64 -18.83
CA GLU A 28 -3.89 -2.63 -19.87
C GLU A 28 -2.94 -3.82 -19.74
N GLY A 29 -2.58 -4.20 -18.51
CA GLY A 29 -1.66 -5.30 -18.25
C GLY A 29 -2.34 -6.68 -18.27
N GLY A 30 -3.67 -6.75 -18.13
CA GLY A 30 -4.42 -8.00 -18.10
C GLY A 30 -4.08 -8.91 -16.92
N ILE A 31 -3.43 -8.38 -15.89
CA ILE A 31 -3.01 -9.17 -14.72
C ILE A 31 -4.11 -9.23 -13.65
N PRO A 32 -4.12 -10.29 -12.82
CA PRO A 32 -5.09 -10.40 -11.74
C PRO A 32 -5.00 -9.22 -10.76
N ALA A 33 -6.14 -8.85 -10.18
CA ALA A 33 -6.24 -7.70 -9.27
C ALA A 33 -5.28 -7.79 -8.06
N GLU A 34 -5.02 -8.99 -7.55
CA GLU A 34 -4.10 -9.18 -6.42
C GLU A 34 -2.65 -8.86 -6.79
N GLU A 35 -2.21 -9.25 -7.99
CA GLU A 35 -0.87 -8.93 -8.51
C GLU A 35 -0.76 -7.43 -8.82
N ALA A 36 -1.80 -6.83 -9.39
CA ALA A 36 -1.88 -5.39 -9.64
C ALA A 36 -1.72 -4.56 -8.36
N LYS A 37 -2.39 -4.97 -7.27
CA LYS A 37 -2.28 -4.31 -5.95
C LYS A 37 -0.88 -4.46 -5.36
N ASP A 38 -0.25 -5.62 -5.51
CA ASP A 38 1.14 -5.81 -5.06
C ASP A 38 2.11 -4.91 -5.81
N LEU A 39 1.95 -4.76 -7.14
CA LEU A 39 2.77 -3.87 -7.95
C LEU A 39 2.52 -2.39 -7.63
N ALA A 40 1.26 -2.00 -7.43
CA ALA A 40 0.90 -0.64 -7.03
C ALA A 40 1.47 -0.27 -5.65
N ALA A 41 1.43 -1.20 -4.69
CA ALA A 41 2.04 -1.03 -3.38
C ALA A 41 3.58 -0.89 -3.48
N GLN A 42 4.23 -1.74 -4.30
CA GLN A 42 5.67 -1.68 -4.53
C GLN A 42 6.11 -0.36 -5.18
N ALA A 43 5.30 0.20 -6.09
CA ALA A 43 5.58 1.49 -6.71
C ALA A 43 5.64 2.65 -5.69
N GLN A 44 5.02 2.50 -4.52
CA GLN A 44 5.07 3.48 -3.42
C GLN A 44 6.08 3.09 -2.32
N GLY A 45 6.92 2.08 -2.57
CA GLY A 45 7.95 1.64 -1.61
C GLY A 45 7.44 0.64 -0.55
N PHE A 46 6.23 0.13 -0.67
CA PHE A 46 5.75 -0.96 0.18
C PHE A 46 6.25 -2.32 -0.33
N ARG A 47 6.22 -3.33 0.53
CA ARG A 47 6.67 -4.68 0.17
C ARG A 47 5.62 -5.45 -0.60
N SER A 48 4.34 -5.17 -0.32
CA SER A 48 3.16 -5.85 -0.86
C SER A 48 1.92 -5.04 -0.49
N GLN A 49 0.78 -5.38 -1.09
CA GLN A 49 -0.52 -4.84 -0.70
C GLN A 49 -0.81 -5.07 0.79
N ALA A 50 -0.38 -6.20 1.34
CA ALA A 50 -0.58 -6.51 2.75
C ALA A 50 0.22 -5.55 3.65
N HIS A 51 1.44 -5.18 3.25
CA HIS A 51 2.23 -4.17 3.95
C HIS A 51 1.58 -2.79 3.87
N TYR A 52 1.07 -2.42 2.70
CA TYR A 52 0.33 -1.17 2.47
C TYR A 52 -0.91 -1.07 3.38
N TRP A 53 -1.76 -2.10 3.43
CA TRP A 53 -2.96 -2.11 4.28
C TRP A 53 -2.63 -2.14 5.78
N ALA A 54 -1.59 -2.88 6.18
CA ALA A 54 -1.13 -2.88 7.57
C ALA A 54 -0.65 -1.48 8.01
N TRP A 55 0.02 -0.75 7.11
CA TRP A 55 0.40 0.64 7.34
C TRP A 55 -0.81 1.53 7.57
N LEU A 56 -1.80 1.48 6.66
CA LEU A 56 -3.01 2.30 6.73
C LEU A 56 -3.80 2.05 8.02
N ASN A 57 -3.94 0.79 8.42
CA ASN A 57 -4.58 0.43 9.68
C ASN A 57 -3.83 1.06 10.88
N ALA A 58 -2.51 0.91 10.94
CA ALA A 58 -1.71 1.50 12.01
C ALA A 58 -1.76 3.04 12.01
N TYR A 59 -1.83 3.67 10.85
CA TYR A 59 -1.98 5.12 10.71
C TYR A 59 -3.33 5.61 11.26
N VAL A 60 -4.43 4.96 10.85
CA VAL A 60 -5.77 5.28 11.34
C VAL A 60 -5.87 5.08 12.85
N ASP A 61 -5.32 3.99 13.38
CA ASP A 61 -5.32 3.72 14.83
C ASP A 61 -4.57 4.79 15.61
N ARG A 62 -3.40 5.23 15.11
CA ARG A 62 -2.63 6.33 15.72
C ARG A 62 -3.33 7.68 15.62
N LYS A 63 -4.09 7.93 14.54
CA LYS A 63 -4.87 9.16 14.35
C LYS A 63 -6.20 9.17 15.13
N ARG A 64 -6.71 7.99 15.51
CA ARG A 64 -7.90 7.83 16.36
C ARG A 64 -7.63 8.01 17.86
N LEU A 65 -6.38 8.09 18.29
CA LEU A 65 -5.98 8.46 19.66
C LEU A 65 -5.83 9.99 19.85
N GLY A 66 -6.65 10.77 19.14
CA GLY A 66 -6.84 12.21 19.36
C GLY A 66 -8.04 12.47 20.26
#